data_AF-W0HTI3-F1
#
_entry.id   AF-W0HTI3-F1
#
_cell.length_a   1.000
_cell.length_b   1.000
_cell.length_c   1.000
_cell.angle_alpha   90.00
_cell.angle_beta   90.00
_cell.angle_gamma   90.00
#
_symmetry.space_group_name_H-M   'P 1'
#
loop_
_entity.id
_entity.type
_entity.pdbx_description
1 polymer ?
#
loop_
_entity_poly.entity_id
_entity_poly.type
_entity_poly.pdbx_seq_one_letter_code
_entity_poly.pdbx_strand_id
1 'polypeptide(L)'
;MNVFIPNRRLCAVMSYVIMGFILGAATAGPFFCPFPAVARVTPQDNDNALLSQQQSLPSLGSASVNESGSEKKLATIARQMAEVNQDENNDQTWRSYLLGEAKDRVLNRLQQKSEAMLSPLGYTQVQLNVDESGRFSGSSGQMLLPLDDQKTRGLTYGQLGLQGVDDDIVGNMGLGQRWNAGRWLLGLNVFYDQYLQHNSLRRGSVGAEARSDYLSLSSNYYYPLSAMHALNDDDDQRVRMASGYDITTQGYLPFYRQLGASVKYEQYFGQRVDVFDSGNYRANPAAVELGVSYTPVPLMTLSASHKLGDGGESAEQYQLTLNYRLGVPIYRQLSADYVAEAHSLRGSRYDQVQRNAVPVLAFKQRKSLSVFLATPPWSLQPGTSLALKVQVSARYPLTAVSWQGDTQALSLTPPADSGQPDGWSIILPPWDDAPGARNQYRLSVTVEDEKQQRVTSNWIVLKLNAPLQAAADGEEPLTFTTRDGA
;
A
#
# COMPACT_ATOMS: atom_id res chain seq x y z
N MET A 1 31.66 30.88 -26.86
CA MET A 1 32.11 31.70 -25.73
C MET A 1 31.66 30.98 -24.46
N ASN A 2 32.56 30.23 -23.81
CA ASN A 2 33.36 30.67 -22.65
C ASN A 2 32.43 31.05 -21.48
N VAL A 3 32.45 30.43 -20.29
CA VAL A 3 33.60 30.00 -19.47
C VAL A 3 33.17 28.92 -18.44
N PHE A 4 34.15 28.09 -18.12
CA PHE A 4 34.24 27.02 -17.13
C PHE A 4 34.84 27.58 -15.81
N ILE A 5 34.51 26.98 -14.64
CA ILE A 5 35.36 26.74 -13.43
C ILE A 5 34.77 27.16 -12.06
N PRO A 6 35.00 26.34 -10.99
CA PRO A 6 34.27 26.29 -9.72
C PRO A 6 35.12 26.68 -8.48
N ASN A 7 34.57 26.64 -7.24
CA ASN A 7 35.22 25.99 -6.07
C ASN A 7 34.50 26.09 -4.70
N ARG A 8 34.65 24.98 -3.96
CA ARG A 8 34.65 24.63 -2.53
C ARG A 8 34.80 25.70 -1.42
N ARG A 9 34.20 25.40 -0.23
CA ARG A 9 34.76 25.32 1.17
C ARG A 9 33.62 24.89 2.14
N LEU A 10 33.63 23.74 2.85
CA LEU A 10 34.28 23.36 4.13
C LEU A 10 34.18 24.39 5.29
N CYS A 11 33.43 24.10 6.35
CA CYS A 11 33.93 23.70 7.69
C CYS A 11 32.84 23.62 8.78
N ALA A 12 33.12 22.82 9.80
CA ALA A 12 32.27 22.36 10.90
C ALA A 12 32.09 23.35 12.06
N VAL A 13 31.02 23.19 12.87
CA VAL A 13 31.04 23.43 14.33
C VAL A 13 30.12 22.41 15.03
N MET A 14 30.68 21.79 16.07
CA MET A 14 30.12 20.84 17.01
C MET A 14 29.92 21.57 18.35
N SER A 15 28.82 21.34 19.07
CA SER A 15 28.81 21.43 20.55
C SER A 15 27.58 20.79 21.21
N TYR A 16 27.92 19.96 22.19
CA TYR A 16 27.16 19.28 23.23
C TYR A 16 26.18 20.16 24.03
N VAL A 17 25.06 19.58 24.50
CA VAL A 17 24.63 19.63 25.91
C VAL A 17 23.94 18.30 26.28
N ILE A 18 24.45 17.65 27.33
CA ILE A 18 23.88 16.50 28.05
C ILE A 18 23.38 16.98 29.41
N MET A 19 22.13 16.67 29.78
CA MET A 19 21.60 16.37 31.13
C MET A 19 20.09 16.17 30.95
N GLY A 20 19.40 15.08 31.31
CA GLY A 20 19.60 14.10 32.36
C GLY A 20 18.35 14.16 33.27
N PHE A 21 17.35 13.29 33.05
CA PHE A 21 16.37 12.94 34.09
C PHE A 21 15.82 11.52 33.85
N ILE A 22 15.66 10.82 34.96
CA ILE A 22 15.49 9.38 35.14
C ILE A 22 14.07 9.07 35.64
N LEU A 23 13.61 7.84 35.33
CA LEU A 23 12.57 7.00 35.97
C LEU A 23 11.09 7.14 35.54
N GLY A 24 10.51 5.99 35.16
CA GLY A 24 9.09 5.74 35.03
C GLY A 24 8.77 4.45 34.29
N ALA A 25 8.91 3.30 34.95
CA ALA A 25 8.64 1.97 34.42
C ALA A 25 7.13 1.69 34.26
N ALA A 26 6.75 1.03 33.16
CA ALA A 26 5.58 0.15 33.12
C ALA A 26 5.76 -0.89 32.01
N THR A 27 5.72 -2.15 32.44
CA THR A 27 5.93 -3.39 31.69
C THR A 27 4.65 -3.84 30.97
N ALA A 28 4.74 -4.21 29.69
CA ALA A 28 3.78 -5.10 29.04
C ALA A 28 4.53 -5.99 28.04
N GLY A 29 4.60 -7.28 28.34
CA GLY A 29 5.37 -8.28 27.59
C GLY A 29 4.66 -8.81 26.34
N PRO A 30 5.41 -9.40 25.39
CA PRO A 30 4.83 -10.09 24.25
C PRO A 30 4.39 -11.51 24.62
N PHE A 31 3.16 -11.85 24.23
CA PHE A 31 2.59 -13.19 24.29
C PHE A 31 3.34 -14.14 23.35
N PHE A 32 4.04 -15.12 23.92
CA PHE A 32 4.53 -16.32 23.26
C PHE A 32 3.56 -17.48 23.58
N CYS A 33 3.02 -18.13 22.55
CA CYS A 33 2.33 -19.43 22.71
C CYS A 33 3.35 -20.59 22.59
N PRO A 34 3.35 -21.57 23.50
CA PRO A 34 4.27 -22.71 23.46
C PRO A 34 3.64 -23.94 22.78
N PHE A 35 4.47 -24.75 22.12
CA PHE A 35 4.21 -26.15 21.79
C PHE A 35 5.03 -27.07 22.73
N PRO A 36 4.48 -28.18 23.28
CA PRO A 36 5.24 -29.28 23.90
C PRO A 36 5.49 -30.40 22.86
N ALA A 37 6.42 -31.37 22.94
CA ALA A 37 7.50 -31.74 23.85
C ALA A 37 8.40 -32.81 23.16
N VAL A 38 9.71 -32.74 23.43
CA VAL A 38 10.71 -33.78 23.73
C VAL A 38 10.71 -35.14 22.98
N ALA A 39 11.87 -35.46 22.37
CA ALA A 39 12.45 -36.80 22.38
C ALA A 39 13.96 -36.72 22.68
N ARG A 40 14.42 -37.46 23.70
CA ARG A 40 15.82 -37.64 24.12
C ARG A 40 16.40 -38.89 23.45
N VAL A 41 17.67 -38.84 23.01
CA VAL A 41 18.57 -40.00 22.89
C VAL A 41 19.96 -39.56 23.38
N THR A 42 20.57 -40.41 24.21
CA THR A 42 21.88 -40.26 24.90
C THR A 42 23.09 -40.61 24.01
N PRO A 43 24.34 -40.21 24.36
CA PRO A 43 25.55 -40.38 23.54
C PRO A 43 26.51 -41.50 24.03
N GLN A 44 27.23 -42.14 23.08
CA GLN A 44 28.55 -42.82 23.18
C GLN A 44 28.75 -43.59 21.83
N ASP A 45 29.92 -43.80 21.24
CA ASP A 45 31.33 -43.57 21.57
C ASP A 45 32.16 -43.57 20.27
N ASN A 46 33.40 -43.08 20.35
CA ASN A 46 34.37 -43.01 19.24
C ASN A 46 34.90 -44.39 18.82
N ASP A 47 35.21 -44.58 17.53
CA ASP A 47 36.31 -45.46 17.11
C ASP A 47 36.92 -45.04 15.75
N ASN A 48 38.11 -44.44 15.86
CA ASN A 48 39.07 -44.24 14.78
C ASN A 48 39.82 -45.55 14.55
N ALA A 49 39.40 -46.37 13.59
CA ALA A 49 40.25 -47.42 13.03
C ALA A 49 39.71 -47.92 11.68
N LEU A 50 40.08 -47.24 10.59
CA LEU A 50 40.35 -47.86 9.27
C LEU A 50 40.83 -46.80 8.26
N LEU A 51 41.91 -46.10 8.61
CA LEU A 51 42.73 -45.35 7.68
C LEU A 51 43.89 -46.24 7.21
N SER A 52 43.66 -47.04 6.17
CA SER A 52 44.76 -47.56 5.32
C SER A 52 44.20 -48.24 4.07
N GLN A 53 43.94 -47.47 3.02
CA GLN A 53 44.47 -47.78 1.68
C GLN A 53 44.15 -46.65 0.70
N GLN A 54 45.20 -45.92 0.36
CA GLN A 54 45.23 -44.89 -0.66
C GLN A 54 45.97 -45.50 -1.85
N GLN A 55 45.33 -45.49 -3.03
CA GLN A 55 45.89 -45.11 -4.35
C GLN A 55 45.26 -45.90 -5.52
N SER A 56 44.58 -45.18 -6.42
CA SER A 56 45.11 -44.90 -7.78
C SER A 56 44.24 -43.92 -8.60
N LEU A 57 44.75 -42.68 -8.74
CA LEU A 57 44.68 -41.75 -9.91
C LEU A 57 43.32 -41.08 -10.30
N PRO A 58 43.31 -39.97 -11.09
CA PRO A 58 43.72 -38.61 -10.73
C PRO A 58 42.62 -37.52 -10.96
N SER A 59 42.87 -36.35 -10.36
CA SER A 59 42.08 -35.10 -10.28
C SER A 59 41.52 -34.53 -11.59
N LEU A 60 40.26 -34.05 -11.56
CA LEU A 60 39.85 -32.77 -12.17
C LEU A 60 38.73 -32.09 -11.34
N GLY A 61 39.14 -31.18 -10.44
CA GLY A 61 38.43 -29.96 -10.05
C GLY A 61 36.96 -30.03 -9.61
N SER A 62 36.69 -30.48 -8.39
CA SER A 62 35.44 -30.15 -7.69
C SER A 62 35.61 -28.87 -6.86
N ALA A 63 35.17 -27.75 -7.42
CA ALA A 63 34.72 -26.67 -6.55
C ALA A 63 33.45 -27.18 -5.85
N SER A 64 33.52 -27.37 -4.54
CA SER A 64 32.36 -27.53 -3.68
C SER A 64 31.41 -26.36 -3.91
N VAL A 65 30.31 -26.57 -4.63
CA VAL A 65 29.31 -25.52 -4.86
C VAL A 65 28.36 -25.48 -3.67
N ASN A 66 28.63 -24.49 -2.82
CA ASN A 66 27.87 -24.05 -1.66
C ASN A 66 26.35 -23.92 -1.90
N GLU A 67 25.56 -24.39 -0.95
CA GLU A 67 24.09 -24.19 -0.82
C GLU A 67 23.67 -22.72 -0.59
N SER A 68 24.62 -21.78 -0.58
CA SER A 68 24.36 -20.34 -0.34
C SER A 68 24.13 -19.50 -1.62
N GLY A 69 24.18 -20.09 -2.81
CA GLY A 69 24.20 -19.34 -4.08
C GLY A 69 22.87 -18.68 -4.47
N SER A 70 21.76 -19.42 -4.39
CA SER A 70 20.42 -18.91 -4.77
C SER A 70 19.85 -17.94 -3.74
N GLU A 71 20.06 -18.21 -2.45
CA GLU A 71 19.62 -17.35 -1.35
C GLU A 71 20.40 -16.03 -1.34
N LYS A 72 21.72 -16.08 -1.55
CA LYS A 72 22.52 -14.85 -1.74
C LYS A 72 22.09 -14.11 -3.00
N LYS A 73 21.72 -14.80 -4.08
CA LYS A 73 21.27 -14.15 -5.32
C LYS A 73 19.92 -13.46 -5.13
N LEU A 74 18.95 -14.10 -4.47
CA LEU A 74 17.66 -13.48 -4.12
C LEU A 74 17.84 -12.33 -3.14
N ALA A 75 18.67 -12.49 -2.11
CA ALA A 75 18.98 -11.42 -1.17
C ALA A 75 19.71 -10.24 -1.82
N THR A 76 20.60 -10.50 -2.78
CA THR A 76 21.30 -9.47 -3.56
C THR A 76 20.34 -8.73 -4.47
N ILE A 77 19.42 -9.44 -5.15
CA ILE A 77 18.38 -8.85 -5.99
C ILE A 77 17.40 -8.04 -5.14
N ALA A 78 16.94 -8.57 -4.00
CA ALA A 78 16.06 -7.87 -3.07
C ALA A 78 16.72 -6.61 -2.48
N ARG A 79 18.02 -6.67 -2.17
CA ARG A 79 18.81 -5.53 -1.72
C ARG A 79 18.97 -4.47 -2.81
N GLN A 80 19.25 -4.89 -4.04
CA GLN A 80 19.35 -3.99 -5.19
C GLN A 80 17.99 -3.35 -5.52
N MET A 81 16.87 -4.06 -5.41
CA MET A 81 15.53 -3.49 -5.54
C MET A 81 15.22 -2.47 -4.43
N ALA A 82 15.70 -2.71 -3.20
CA ALA A 82 15.56 -1.76 -2.09
C ALA A 82 16.42 -0.51 -2.27
N GLU A 83 17.61 -0.64 -2.86
CA GLU A 83 18.53 0.47 -3.16
C GLU A 83 18.04 1.32 -4.36
N VAL A 84 17.40 0.71 -5.37
CA VAL A 84 16.79 1.41 -6.52
C VAL A 84 15.58 2.27 -6.11
N ASN A 85 14.97 2.01 -4.94
CA ASN A 85 13.87 2.80 -4.41
C ASN A 85 14.33 4.17 -3.85
N GLN A 86 15.63 4.49 -3.87
CA GLN A 86 16.19 5.75 -3.36
C GLN A 86 16.61 6.74 -4.47
N ASP A 87 16.63 6.35 -5.75
CA ASP A 87 17.00 7.22 -6.87
C ASP A 87 15.83 7.39 -7.85
N GLU A 88 15.19 8.56 -7.84
CA GLU A 88 14.00 8.89 -8.65
C GLU A 88 14.23 8.86 -10.18
N ASN A 89 15.45 8.61 -10.67
CA ASN A 89 15.83 8.84 -12.07
C ASN A 89 16.24 7.62 -12.90
N ASN A 90 16.10 6.37 -12.44
CA ASN A 90 16.63 5.22 -13.20
C ASN A 90 15.72 3.98 -13.31
N ASP A 91 14.59 4.15 -14.00
CA ASP A 91 13.56 3.13 -14.25
C ASP A 91 13.98 1.97 -15.19
N GLN A 92 15.08 2.12 -15.93
CA GLN A 92 15.42 1.22 -17.05
C GLN A 92 16.43 0.11 -16.70
N THR A 93 17.07 0.17 -15.55
CA THR A 93 18.26 -0.67 -15.28
C THR A 93 17.90 -2.11 -14.92
N TRP A 94 16.86 -2.34 -14.10
CA TRP A 94 16.48 -3.70 -13.70
C TRP A 94 15.69 -4.44 -14.79
N ARG A 95 14.84 -3.72 -15.56
CA ARG A 95 14.12 -4.24 -16.73
C ARG A 95 15.08 -4.76 -17.80
N SER A 96 16.12 -3.99 -18.13
CA SER A 96 17.12 -4.38 -19.12
C SER A 96 18.00 -5.53 -18.65
N TYR A 97 18.30 -5.65 -17.35
CA TYR A 97 19.04 -6.79 -16.79
C TYR A 97 18.26 -8.10 -16.87
N LEU A 98 17.01 -8.12 -16.42
CA LEU A 98 16.17 -9.32 -16.41
C LEU A 98 15.73 -9.74 -17.83
N LEU A 99 15.33 -8.77 -18.66
CA LEU A 99 15.03 -9.03 -20.07
C LEU A 99 16.29 -9.41 -20.84
N GLY A 100 17.45 -8.81 -20.52
CA GLY A 100 18.74 -9.16 -21.11
C GLY A 100 19.16 -10.58 -20.78
N GLU A 101 19.17 -10.97 -19.49
CA GLU A 101 19.53 -12.32 -19.07
C GLU A 101 18.55 -13.38 -19.61
N ALA A 102 17.24 -13.05 -19.65
CA ALA A 102 16.23 -13.91 -20.26
C ALA A 102 16.42 -14.04 -21.77
N LYS A 103 16.58 -12.91 -22.48
CA LYS A 103 16.78 -12.86 -23.94
C LYS A 103 18.07 -13.55 -24.34
N ASP A 104 19.18 -13.30 -23.65
CA ASP A 104 20.48 -13.91 -23.94
C ASP A 104 20.45 -15.41 -23.69
N ARG A 105 19.75 -15.89 -22.65
CA ARG A 105 19.58 -17.34 -22.42
C ARG A 105 18.66 -18.01 -23.42
N VAL A 106 17.59 -17.33 -23.86
CA VAL A 106 16.70 -17.82 -24.91
C VAL A 106 17.44 -17.89 -26.24
N LEU A 107 18.15 -16.82 -26.62
CA LEU A 107 18.90 -16.75 -27.88
C LEU A 107 20.08 -17.72 -27.91
N ASN A 108 20.85 -17.84 -26.82
CA ASN A 108 21.98 -18.77 -26.76
C ASN A 108 21.52 -20.24 -26.76
N ARG A 109 20.34 -20.57 -26.22
CA ARG A 109 19.76 -21.92 -26.32
C ARG A 109 19.21 -22.23 -27.72
N LEU A 110 18.65 -21.23 -28.41
CA LEU A 110 18.17 -21.37 -29.79
C LEU A 110 19.32 -21.60 -30.79
N GLN A 111 20.49 -20.99 -30.57
CA GLN A 111 21.65 -21.14 -31.46
C GLN A 111 22.44 -22.45 -31.25
N GLN A 112 22.40 -23.08 -30.08
CA GLN A 112 23.24 -24.26 -29.79
C GLN A 112 22.54 -25.63 -29.92
N LYS A 113 21.21 -25.70 -30.12
CA LYS A 113 20.48 -26.99 -30.18
C LYS A 113 19.36 -26.99 -31.22
N SER A 114 19.72 -26.94 -32.49
CA SER A 114 18.74 -26.97 -33.59
C SER A 114 18.03 -28.32 -33.79
N GLU A 115 18.47 -29.46 -33.20
CA GLU A 115 17.86 -30.77 -33.51
C GLU A 115 17.67 -31.75 -32.33
N ALA A 116 17.91 -31.37 -31.06
CA ALA A 116 17.62 -32.26 -29.92
C ALA A 116 17.03 -31.52 -28.71
N MET A 117 15.77 -31.86 -28.41
CA MET A 117 14.95 -31.45 -27.25
C MET A 117 14.50 -29.98 -27.20
N LEU A 118 13.29 -29.73 -27.71
CA LEU A 118 12.43 -28.62 -27.34
C LEU A 118 11.96 -28.77 -25.88
N SER A 119 12.86 -28.58 -24.92
CA SER A 119 12.49 -28.39 -23.52
C SER A 119 11.62 -27.12 -23.43
N PRO A 120 10.56 -27.07 -22.59
CA PRO A 120 9.62 -25.96 -22.59
C PRO A 120 10.30 -24.60 -22.47
N LEU A 121 10.24 -23.80 -23.54
CA LEU A 121 10.80 -22.45 -23.57
C LEU A 121 10.00 -21.47 -22.70
N GLY A 122 8.83 -21.88 -22.21
CA GLY A 122 8.00 -21.13 -21.29
C GLY A 122 6.57 -21.69 -21.19
N TYR A 123 5.85 -21.24 -20.17
CA TYR A 123 4.46 -21.56 -19.91
C TYR A 123 3.66 -20.28 -20.02
N THR A 124 2.76 -20.21 -21.01
CA THR A 124 1.99 -19.00 -21.31
C THR A 124 0.56 -19.20 -20.88
N GLN A 125 -0.01 -18.18 -20.25
CA GLN A 125 -1.40 -18.14 -19.86
C GLN A 125 -2.05 -16.88 -20.41
N VAL A 126 -3.18 -17.03 -21.09
CA VAL A 126 -4.01 -15.92 -21.55
C VAL A 126 -5.36 -16.03 -20.85
N GLN A 127 -5.85 -14.94 -20.28
CA GLN A 127 -7.13 -14.89 -19.57
C GLN A 127 -8.00 -13.80 -20.19
N LEU A 128 -9.28 -14.11 -20.35
CA LEU A 128 -10.32 -13.19 -20.78
C LEU A 128 -11.39 -13.17 -19.69
N ASN A 129 -11.72 -11.98 -19.20
CA ASN A 129 -12.68 -11.77 -18.13
C ASN A 129 -13.94 -11.11 -18.67
N VAL A 130 -15.09 -11.55 -18.16
CA VAL A 130 -16.42 -11.05 -18.51
C VAL A 130 -17.20 -10.81 -17.22
N ASP A 131 -17.86 -9.66 -17.13
CA ASP A 131 -18.70 -9.27 -16.00
C ASP A 131 -20.11 -9.91 -16.06
N GLU A 132 -20.92 -9.70 -15.02
CA GLU A 132 -22.31 -10.16 -14.95
C GLU A 132 -23.19 -9.68 -16.11
N SER A 133 -22.87 -8.53 -16.69
CA SER A 133 -23.62 -7.92 -17.80
C SER A 133 -23.19 -8.44 -19.17
N GLY A 134 -22.21 -9.35 -19.21
CA GLY A 134 -21.66 -9.91 -20.44
C GLY A 134 -20.68 -8.99 -21.17
N ARG A 135 -20.20 -7.91 -20.53
CA ARG A 135 -19.16 -7.04 -21.08
C ARG A 135 -17.78 -7.59 -20.74
N PHE A 136 -16.83 -7.39 -21.65
CA PHE A 136 -15.43 -7.73 -21.39
C PHE A 136 -14.87 -6.76 -20.34
N SER A 137 -14.49 -7.29 -19.18
CA SER A 137 -13.95 -6.51 -18.05
C SER A 137 -12.42 -6.48 -18.02
N GLY A 138 -11.75 -7.26 -18.87
CA GLY A 138 -10.31 -7.20 -19.00
C GLY A 138 -9.71 -8.39 -19.72
N SER A 139 -8.43 -8.22 -20.09
CA SER A 139 -7.64 -9.29 -20.69
C SER A 139 -6.25 -9.34 -20.05
N SER A 140 -5.66 -10.52 -20.05
CA SER A 140 -4.49 -10.80 -19.23
C SER A 140 -3.61 -11.80 -19.96
N GLY A 141 -2.31 -11.52 -20.03
CA GLY A 141 -1.32 -12.36 -20.70
C GLY A 141 -0.08 -12.51 -19.85
N GLN A 142 0.23 -13.73 -19.42
CA GLN A 142 1.36 -14.03 -18.54
C GLN A 142 2.23 -15.14 -19.11
N MET A 143 3.53 -15.06 -18.86
CA MET A 143 4.52 -16.05 -19.28
C MET A 143 5.48 -16.37 -18.14
N LEU A 144 5.61 -17.66 -17.82
CA LEU A 144 6.58 -18.17 -16.86
C LEU A 144 7.75 -18.82 -17.62
N LEU A 145 8.96 -18.41 -17.28
CA LEU A 145 10.22 -18.82 -17.88
C LEU A 145 11.04 -19.63 -16.86
N PRO A 146 11.21 -20.95 -17.05
CA PRO A 146 12.12 -21.75 -16.24
C PRO A 146 13.57 -21.31 -16.47
N LEU A 147 14.19 -20.64 -15.48
CA LEU A 147 15.56 -20.16 -15.56
C LEU A 147 16.55 -21.29 -15.21
N ASP A 148 16.27 -21.97 -14.09
CA ASP A 148 16.95 -23.19 -13.65
C ASP A 148 15.91 -24.20 -13.16
N ASP A 149 15.87 -25.37 -13.79
CA ASP A 149 14.89 -26.41 -13.47
C ASP A 149 15.57 -27.72 -13.09
N GLN A 150 15.77 -27.89 -11.78
CA GLN A 150 16.25 -29.12 -11.19
C GLN A 150 15.04 -29.96 -10.76
N LYS A 151 14.59 -30.85 -11.65
CA LYS A 151 13.34 -31.64 -11.46
C LYS A 151 13.19 -32.30 -10.08
N THR A 152 14.29 -32.71 -9.46
CA THR A 152 14.30 -33.36 -8.14
C THR A 152 14.43 -32.39 -6.96
N ARG A 153 15.04 -31.21 -7.14
CA ARG A 153 15.30 -30.23 -6.06
C ARG A 153 14.36 -29.03 -6.09
N GLY A 154 14.33 -28.29 -7.20
CA GLY A 154 13.59 -27.03 -7.28
C GLY A 154 13.63 -26.37 -8.64
N LEU A 155 12.80 -25.34 -8.80
CA LEU A 155 12.61 -24.54 -10.00
C LEU A 155 12.84 -23.07 -9.64
N THR A 156 13.80 -22.44 -10.29
CA THR A 156 13.93 -20.98 -10.31
C THR A 156 13.32 -20.47 -11.61
N TYR A 157 12.41 -19.51 -11.51
CA TYR A 157 11.67 -19.00 -12.66
C TYR A 157 11.58 -17.48 -12.65
N GLY A 158 11.50 -16.90 -13.84
CA GLY A 158 11.06 -15.53 -14.05
C GLY A 158 9.63 -15.53 -14.60
N GLN A 159 8.81 -14.55 -14.22
CA GLN A 159 7.46 -14.39 -14.73
C GLN A 159 7.26 -12.97 -15.25
N LEU A 160 6.61 -12.85 -16.41
CA LEU A 160 6.26 -11.58 -17.04
C LEU A 160 4.76 -11.58 -17.33
N GLY A 161 4.11 -10.43 -17.19
CA GLY A 161 2.68 -10.28 -17.41
C GLY A 161 2.30 -8.91 -17.96
N LEU A 162 1.23 -8.87 -18.74
CA LEU A 162 0.56 -7.67 -19.23
C LEU A 162 -0.95 -7.83 -19.04
N GLN A 163 -1.54 -6.91 -18.28
CA GLN A 163 -2.96 -6.93 -17.93
C GLN A 163 -3.61 -5.67 -18.49
N GLY A 164 -4.60 -5.82 -19.35
CA GLY A 164 -5.46 -4.73 -19.80
C GLY A 164 -6.63 -4.57 -18.82
N VAL A 165 -6.76 -3.36 -18.28
CA VAL A 165 -7.77 -2.97 -17.29
C VAL A 165 -8.36 -1.66 -17.80
N ASP A 166 -9.62 -1.70 -18.26
CA ASP A 166 -10.27 -0.58 -18.94
C ASP A 166 -9.39 0.03 -20.06
N ASP A 167 -9.01 1.31 -19.92
CA ASP A 167 -8.16 2.06 -20.85
C ASP A 167 -6.65 1.99 -20.52
N ASP A 168 -6.30 1.28 -19.44
CA ASP A 168 -4.94 1.18 -18.90
C ASP A 168 -4.32 -0.22 -19.07
N ILE A 169 -2.99 -0.25 -19.00
CA ILE A 169 -2.20 -1.48 -19.06
C ILE A 169 -1.25 -1.55 -17.86
N VAL A 170 -1.34 -2.65 -17.13
CA VAL A 170 -0.43 -2.98 -16.04
C VAL A 170 0.59 -3.99 -16.52
N GLY A 171 1.87 -3.65 -16.36
CA GLY A 171 2.97 -4.59 -16.54
C GLY A 171 3.39 -5.23 -15.22
N ASN A 172 3.54 -6.56 -15.21
CA ASN A 172 4.02 -7.33 -14.07
C ASN A 172 5.34 -8.03 -14.42
N MET A 173 6.27 -8.04 -13.49
CA MET A 173 7.53 -8.77 -13.63
C MET A 173 7.96 -9.33 -12.28
N GLY A 174 8.30 -10.60 -12.24
CA GLY A 174 8.65 -11.28 -10.99
C GLY A 174 9.70 -12.35 -11.15
N LEU A 175 10.28 -12.71 -10.01
CA LEU A 175 11.22 -13.81 -9.85
C LEU A 175 10.73 -14.68 -8.70
N GLY A 176 10.82 -15.99 -8.87
CA GLY A 176 10.45 -16.92 -7.81
C GLY A 176 11.29 -18.18 -7.80
N GLN A 177 11.23 -18.86 -6.68
CA GLN A 177 11.86 -20.15 -6.47
C GLN A 177 10.86 -21.10 -5.82
N ARG A 178 10.75 -22.31 -6.37
CA ARG A 178 9.97 -23.43 -5.84
C ARG A 178 10.90 -24.58 -5.49
N TRP A 179 10.67 -25.26 -4.38
CA TRP A 179 11.46 -26.42 -3.96
C TRP A 179 10.55 -27.58 -3.54
N ASN A 180 10.99 -28.79 -3.88
CA ASN A 180 10.27 -30.00 -3.56
C ASN A 180 10.53 -30.37 -2.09
N ALA A 181 9.46 -30.52 -1.30
CA ALA A 181 9.48 -30.97 0.08
C ALA A 181 8.55 -32.18 0.24
N GLY A 182 9.01 -33.35 -0.20
CA GLY A 182 8.23 -34.59 -0.18
C GLY A 182 6.99 -34.51 -1.09
N ARG A 183 5.80 -34.46 -0.48
CA ARG A 183 4.50 -34.32 -1.19
C ARG A 183 4.05 -32.88 -1.37
N TRP A 184 4.93 -31.94 -1.05
CA TRP A 184 4.68 -30.51 -1.17
C TRP A 184 5.70 -29.86 -2.10
N LEU A 185 5.27 -28.81 -2.77
CA LEU A 185 6.10 -27.86 -3.49
C LEU A 185 5.91 -26.52 -2.80
N LEU A 186 6.94 -26.08 -2.10
CA LEU A 186 6.93 -24.80 -1.42
C LEU A 186 7.60 -23.76 -2.32
N GLY A 187 7.18 -22.50 -2.24
CA GLY A 187 7.76 -21.47 -3.05
C GLY A 187 7.73 -20.09 -2.41
N LEU A 188 8.65 -19.25 -2.85
CA LEU A 188 8.68 -17.83 -2.58
C LEU A 188 8.81 -17.07 -3.89
N ASN A 189 8.15 -15.93 -3.97
CA ASN A 189 8.18 -15.08 -5.14
C ASN A 189 8.21 -13.60 -4.76
N VAL A 190 8.76 -12.79 -5.66
CA VAL A 190 8.79 -11.34 -5.56
C VAL A 190 8.37 -10.78 -6.90
N PHE A 191 7.48 -9.79 -6.89
CA PHE A 191 6.98 -9.13 -8.08
C PHE A 191 7.07 -7.62 -7.97
N TYR A 192 7.26 -7.00 -9.12
CA TYR A 192 7.15 -5.57 -9.36
C TYR A 192 6.03 -5.34 -10.38
N ASP A 193 5.11 -4.45 -10.05
CA ASP A 193 3.97 -4.06 -10.89
C ASP A 193 4.02 -2.55 -11.16
N GLN A 194 3.66 -2.17 -12.39
CA GLN A 194 3.65 -0.77 -12.81
C GLN A 194 2.59 -0.54 -13.89
N TYR A 195 1.85 0.57 -13.76
CA TYR A 195 1.03 1.08 -14.87
C TYR A 195 1.93 1.64 -15.97
N LEU A 196 1.69 1.23 -17.21
CA LEU A 196 2.56 1.58 -18.35
C LEU A 196 2.25 2.96 -18.93
N GLN A 197 0.98 3.36 -18.98
CA GLN A 197 0.58 4.72 -19.37
C GLN A 197 0.95 5.74 -18.28
N HIS A 198 0.67 5.42 -17.02
CA HIS A 198 0.94 6.27 -15.87
C HIS A 198 2.19 5.79 -15.13
N ASN A 199 3.37 6.21 -15.61
CA ASN A 199 4.69 5.74 -15.17
C ASN A 199 5.04 6.03 -13.67
N SER A 200 4.11 6.64 -12.93
CA SER A 200 4.22 7.05 -11.53
C SER A 200 3.65 6.03 -10.53
N LEU A 201 2.80 5.08 -10.94
CA LEU A 201 2.18 4.12 -10.02
C LEU A 201 2.93 2.79 -10.02
N ARG A 202 3.49 2.42 -8.86
CA ARG A 202 4.37 1.25 -8.70
C ARG A 202 4.08 0.50 -7.40
N ARG A 203 4.16 -0.83 -7.46
CA ARG A 203 3.97 -1.73 -6.31
C ARG A 203 4.96 -2.87 -6.35
N GLY A 204 5.46 -3.20 -5.17
CA GLY A 204 6.20 -4.42 -4.90
C GLY A 204 5.28 -5.42 -4.22
N SER A 205 5.51 -6.70 -4.45
CA SER A 205 4.86 -7.74 -3.67
C SER A 205 5.79 -8.90 -3.40
N VAL A 206 5.52 -9.56 -2.28
CA VAL A 206 6.19 -10.78 -1.86
C VAL A 206 5.11 -11.84 -1.64
N GLY A 207 5.36 -13.05 -2.12
CA GLY A 207 4.40 -14.14 -2.06
C GLY A 207 5.04 -15.43 -1.58
N ALA A 208 4.25 -16.22 -0.87
CA ALA A 208 4.58 -17.59 -0.47
C ALA A 208 3.57 -18.56 -1.08
N GLU A 209 4.06 -19.72 -1.50
CA GLU A 209 3.26 -20.77 -2.12
C GLU A 209 3.48 -22.10 -1.39
N ALA A 210 2.41 -22.87 -1.22
CA ALA A 210 2.46 -24.26 -0.79
C ALA A 210 1.49 -25.08 -1.64
N ARG A 211 2.02 -25.94 -2.49
CA ARG A 211 1.24 -26.78 -3.40
C ARG A 211 1.42 -28.24 -3.03
N SER A 212 0.35 -29.01 -3.13
CA SER A 212 0.36 -30.47 -3.04
C SER A 212 -0.38 -31.04 -4.26
N ASP A 213 -0.59 -32.35 -4.27
CA ASP A 213 -1.43 -32.97 -5.27
C ASP A 213 -2.85 -32.38 -5.16
N TYR A 214 -3.26 -31.64 -6.19
CA TYR A 214 -4.61 -31.09 -6.35
C TYR A 214 -5.03 -30.04 -5.32
N LEU A 215 -4.06 -29.46 -4.60
CA LEU A 215 -4.27 -28.40 -3.64
C LEU A 215 -3.18 -27.34 -3.83
N SER A 216 -3.57 -26.07 -3.87
CA SER A 216 -2.67 -24.92 -3.93
C SER A 216 -3.09 -23.92 -2.86
N LEU A 217 -2.12 -23.49 -2.07
CA LEU A 217 -2.25 -22.38 -1.14
C LEU A 217 -1.24 -21.31 -1.56
N SER A 218 -1.69 -20.07 -1.69
CA SER A 218 -0.83 -18.90 -1.85
C SER A 218 -1.20 -17.81 -0.86
N SER A 219 -0.20 -17.04 -0.45
CA SER A 219 -0.39 -15.81 0.30
C SER A 219 0.54 -14.75 -0.27
N ASN A 220 0.01 -13.56 -0.51
CA ASN A 220 0.75 -12.46 -1.10
C ASN A 220 0.56 -11.19 -0.28
N TYR A 221 1.63 -10.43 -0.09
CA TYR A 221 1.60 -9.12 0.52
C TYR A 221 2.01 -8.06 -0.51
N TYR A 222 1.23 -7.00 -0.57
CA TYR A 222 1.36 -5.91 -1.53
C TYR A 222 1.76 -4.62 -0.83
N TYR A 223 2.81 -3.99 -1.35
CA TYR A 223 3.34 -2.75 -0.82
C TYR A 223 3.51 -1.69 -1.92
N PRO A 224 2.93 -0.48 -1.76
CA PRO A 224 3.14 0.60 -2.71
C PRO A 224 4.58 1.09 -2.65
N LEU A 225 5.23 1.15 -3.81
CA LEU A 225 6.58 1.71 -3.95
C LEU A 225 6.52 3.19 -4.32
N SER A 226 5.41 3.64 -4.91
CA SER A 226 5.21 5.05 -5.25
C SER A 226 4.44 5.82 -4.17
N ALA A 227 4.68 7.13 -4.11
CA ALA A 227 3.93 8.03 -3.25
C ALA A 227 2.51 8.28 -3.82
N MET A 228 1.71 9.05 -3.08
CA MET A 228 0.42 9.54 -3.56
C MET A 228 0.62 10.63 -4.61
N HIS A 229 0.15 10.41 -5.83
CA HIS A 229 0.24 11.36 -6.93
C HIS A 229 -1.15 11.70 -7.47
N ALA A 230 -1.33 12.89 -8.03
CA ALA A 230 -2.56 13.21 -8.75
C ALA A 230 -2.50 12.54 -10.14
N LEU A 231 -3.63 12.07 -10.66
CA LEU A 231 -3.70 11.52 -12.02
C LEU A 231 -3.52 12.64 -13.05
N ASN A 232 -4.12 13.80 -12.76
CA ASN A 232 -3.96 15.04 -13.50
C ASN A 232 -3.54 16.17 -12.54
N ASP A 233 -2.84 17.20 -13.02
CA ASP A 233 -2.40 18.33 -12.19
C ASP A 233 -3.58 19.09 -11.53
N ASP A 234 -4.74 19.05 -12.16
CA ASP A 234 -5.96 19.70 -11.64
C ASP A 234 -6.78 18.83 -10.67
N ASP A 235 -6.46 17.55 -10.52
CA ASP A 235 -7.21 16.67 -9.62
C ASP A 235 -6.91 16.95 -8.15
N ASP A 236 -7.97 17.18 -7.38
CA ASP A 236 -7.89 17.19 -5.92
C ASP A 236 -7.73 15.78 -5.33
N GLN A 237 -7.96 14.74 -6.15
CA GLN A 237 -7.75 13.37 -5.75
C GLN A 237 -6.32 12.94 -6.05
N ARG A 238 -5.68 12.40 -5.03
CA ARG A 238 -4.42 11.68 -5.20
C ARG A 238 -4.67 10.19 -5.12
N VAL A 239 -3.99 9.44 -5.96
CA VAL A 239 -4.04 8.00 -6.05
C VAL A 239 -2.67 7.40 -5.76
N ARG A 240 -2.68 6.21 -5.18
CA ARG A 240 -1.56 5.28 -5.12
C ARG A 240 -2.10 3.86 -5.21
N MET A 241 -1.22 2.88 -5.43
CA MET A 241 -1.61 1.48 -5.24
C MET A 241 -1.86 1.19 -3.75
N ALA A 242 -2.93 0.47 -3.43
CA ALA A 242 -3.27 0.09 -2.08
C ALA A 242 -2.28 -0.95 -1.53
N SER A 243 -1.84 -0.76 -0.29
CA SER A 243 -1.19 -1.82 0.48
C SER A 243 -2.24 -2.82 0.94
N GLY A 244 -1.92 -4.11 0.94
CA GLY A 244 -2.86 -5.14 1.34
C GLY A 244 -2.24 -6.52 1.29
N TYR A 245 -3.03 -7.53 1.56
CA TYR A 245 -2.64 -8.91 1.40
C TYR A 245 -3.80 -9.74 0.87
N ASP A 246 -3.47 -10.85 0.23
CA ASP A 246 -4.44 -11.89 -0.10
C ASP A 246 -3.95 -13.27 0.34
N ILE A 247 -4.92 -14.16 0.52
CA ILE A 247 -4.72 -15.58 0.76
C ILE A 247 -5.66 -16.31 -0.20
N THR A 248 -5.10 -17.16 -1.05
CA THR A 248 -5.87 -17.95 -2.02
C THR A 248 -5.68 -19.43 -1.73
N THR A 249 -6.77 -20.16 -1.61
CA THR A 249 -6.78 -21.62 -1.55
C THR A 249 -7.53 -22.14 -2.77
N GLN A 250 -6.92 -23.03 -3.54
CA GLN A 250 -7.54 -23.69 -4.68
C GLN A 250 -7.37 -25.20 -4.58
N GLY A 251 -8.44 -25.96 -4.83
CA GLY A 251 -8.41 -27.41 -4.82
C GLY A 251 -9.18 -28.03 -5.98
N TYR A 252 -8.79 -29.23 -6.40
CA TYR A 252 -9.47 -30.02 -7.43
C TYR A 252 -9.99 -31.34 -6.86
N LEU A 253 -11.19 -31.76 -7.28
CA LEU A 253 -11.84 -32.94 -6.71
C LEU A 253 -11.04 -34.22 -6.98
N PRO A 254 -10.82 -35.09 -5.96
CA PRO A 254 -10.12 -36.37 -6.09
C PRO A 254 -10.55 -37.27 -7.25
N PHE A 255 -11.86 -37.34 -7.45
CA PHE A 255 -12.55 -38.25 -8.36
C PHE A 255 -12.92 -37.60 -9.69
N TYR A 256 -12.85 -36.27 -9.80
CA TYR A 256 -13.20 -35.54 -11.02
C TYR A 256 -12.32 -34.30 -11.17
N ARG A 257 -11.15 -34.50 -11.76
CA ARG A 257 -10.04 -33.53 -11.80
C ARG A 257 -10.30 -32.31 -12.67
N GLN A 258 -11.32 -32.37 -13.50
CA GLN A 258 -11.79 -31.25 -14.31
C GLN A 258 -12.48 -30.19 -13.46
N LEU A 259 -13.03 -30.54 -12.28
CA LEU A 259 -13.70 -29.57 -11.40
C LEU A 259 -12.79 -29.15 -10.25
N GLY A 260 -12.69 -27.83 -10.09
CA GLY A 260 -11.98 -27.16 -9.01
C GLY A 260 -12.85 -26.14 -8.29
N ALA A 261 -12.47 -25.85 -7.05
CA ALA A 261 -13.03 -24.79 -6.24
C ALA A 261 -11.90 -23.90 -5.71
N SER A 262 -12.17 -22.62 -5.58
CA SER A 262 -11.24 -21.64 -5.02
C SER A 262 -11.92 -20.75 -4.00
N VAL A 263 -11.14 -20.37 -2.98
CA VAL A 263 -11.52 -19.38 -1.98
C VAL A 263 -10.37 -18.40 -1.88
N LYS A 264 -10.67 -17.11 -2.08
CA LYS A 264 -9.70 -16.03 -1.91
C LYS A 264 -10.23 -15.06 -0.86
N TYR A 265 -9.37 -14.70 0.07
CA TYR A 265 -9.62 -13.61 1.03
C TYR A 265 -8.61 -12.51 0.75
N GLU A 266 -9.08 -11.27 0.65
CA GLU A 266 -8.23 -10.11 0.46
C GLU A 266 -8.60 -8.98 1.39
N GLN A 267 -7.60 -8.26 1.88
CA GLN A 267 -7.74 -7.13 2.77
C GLN A 267 -6.78 -6.04 2.32
N TYR A 268 -7.31 -4.83 2.13
CA TYR A 268 -6.53 -3.66 1.77
C TYR A 268 -6.59 -2.61 2.86
N PHE A 269 -5.58 -1.73 2.89
CA PHE A 269 -5.41 -0.71 3.92
C PHE A 269 -5.40 0.70 3.33
N GLY A 270 -6.23 1.57 3.88
CA GLY A 270 -6.40 2.96 3.45
C GLY A 270 -7.76 3.52 3.86
N GLN A 271 -7.89 4.86 3.89
CA GLN A 271 -9.16 5.51 4.26
C GLN A 271 -10.19 5.49 3.12
N ARG A 272 -9.72 5.47 1.87
CA ARG A 272 -10.54 5.42 0.65
C ARG A 272 -9.87 4.44 -0.30
N VAL A 273 -10.31 3.19 -0.28
CA VAL A 273 -9.81 2.13 -1.16
C VAL A 273 -10.99 1.61 -1.96
N ASP A 274 -10.76 1.37 -3.25
CA ASP A 274 -11.77 0.79 -4.13
C ASP A 274 -11.34 -0.62 -4.53
N VAL A 275 -11.93 -1.63 -3.89
CA VAL A 275 -11.62 -3.05 -4.09
C VAL A 275 -12.42 -3.68 -5.24
N PHE A 276 -13.50 -3.02 -5.66
CA PHE A 276 -14.41 -3.50 -6.70
C PHE A 276 -14.26 -2.73 -8.02
N ASP A 277 -13.45 -1.67 -8.02
CA ASP A 277 -13.27 -0.75 -9.15
C ASP A 277 -14.61 -0.13 -9.59
N SER A 278 -15.49 0.11 -8.62
CA SER A 278 -16.87 0.56 -8.82
C SER A 278 -17.06 2.06 -8.56
N GLY A 279 -16.01 2.73 -8.10
CA GLY A 279 -16.05 4.11 -7.58
C GLY A 279 -16.50 4.19 -6.11
N ASN A 280 -16.84 3.09 -5.47
CA ASN A 280 -17.28 3.05 -4.07
C ASN A 280 -16.10 2.92 -3.11
N TYR A 281 -15.63 4.04 -2.56
CA TYR A 281 -14.50 4.03 -1.64
C TYR A 281 -14.87 3.58 -0.24
N ARG A 282 -14.08 2.66 0.32
CA ARG A 282 -14.22 2.17 1.70
C ARG A 282 -12.94 2.34 2.51
N ALA A 283 -13.09 2.39 3.84
CA ALA A 283 -11.97 2.41 4.76
C ALA A 283 -11.59 0.98 5.15
N ASN A 284 -10.33 0.60 4.89
CA ASN A 284 -9.78 -0.74 5.12
C ASN A 284 -10.72 -1.89 4.69
N PRO A 285 -11.12 -1.95 3.41
CA PRO A 285 -12.05 -2.97 2.94
C PRO A 285 -11.45 -4.38 2.95
N ALA A 286 -12.26 -5.35 3.34
CA ALA A 286 -12.08 -6.77 3.11
C ALA A 286 -13.00 -7.28 1.99
N ALA A 287 -12.57 -8.33 1.30
CA ALA A 287 -13.42 -9.09 0.40
C ALA A 287 -13.11 -10.60 0.46
N VAL A 288 -14.14 -11.41 0.23
CA VAL A 288 -14.06 -12.86 0.07
C VAL A 288 -14.58 -13.20 -1.32
N GLU A 289 -13.82 -13.97 -2.08
CA GLU A 289 -14.20 -14.46 -3.40
C GLU A 289 -14.29 -15.99 -3.37
N LEU A 290 -15.43 -16.50 -3.80
CA LEU A 290 -15.71 -17.92 -3.94
C LEU A 290 -15.78 -18.26 -5.43
N GLY A 291 -14.98 -19.21 -5.87
CA GLY A 291 -14.86 -19.58 -7.28
C GLY A 291 -15.05 -21.06 -7.54
N VAL A 292 -15.58 -21.37 -8.71
CA VAL A 292 -15.64 -22.71 -9.29
C VAL A 292 -14.98 -22.69 -10.66
N SER A 293 -14.26 -23.75 -10.99
CA SER A 293 -13.55 -23.87 -12.26
C SER A 293 -13.76 -25.23 -12.90
N TYR A 294 -13.94 -25.26 -14.22
CA TYR A 294 -14.04 -26.44 -15.06
C TYR A 294 -12.96 -26.44 -16.15
N THR A 295 -12.06 -27.41 -16.11
CA THR A 295 -10.97 -27.62 -17.06
C THR A 295 -11.27 -28.86 -17.92
N PRO A 296 -11.97 -28.74 -19.05
CA PRO A 296 -12.25 -29.89 -19.92
C PRO A 296 -10.97 -30.50 -20.52
N VAL A 297 -9.99 -29.66 -20.83
CA VAL A 297 -8.68 -30.04 -21.38
C VAL A 297 -7.60 -29.16 -20.77
N PRO A 298 -6.33 -29.61 -20.63
CA PRO A 298 -5.28 -28.81 -20.00
C PRO A 298 -5.07 -27.41 -20.61
N LEU A 299 -5.37 -27.24 -21.90
CA LEU A 299 -5.26 -25.97 -22.60
C LEU A 299 -6.30 -24.94 -22.14
N MET A 300 -7.44 -25.35 -21.57
CA MET A 300 -8.58 -24.46 -21.37
C MET A 300 -9.27 -24.68 -20.02
N THR A 301 -9.51 -23.59 -19.31
CA THR A 301 -10.27 -23.56 -18.06
C THR A 301 -11.35 -22.49 -18.13
N LEU A 302 -12.57 -22.87 -17.77
CA LEU A 302 -13.70 -21.97 -17.56
C LEU A 302 -13.87 -21.76 -16.06
N SER A 303 -13.98 -20.53 -15.60
CA SER A 303 -14.17 -20.21 -14.19
C SER A 303 -15.34 -19.26 -14.01
N ALA A 304 -16.04 -19.41 -12.89
CA ALA A 304 -17.04 -18.47 -12.40
C ALA A 304 -16.75 -18.18 -10.93
N SER A 305 -16.71 -16.91 -10.56
CA SER A 305 -16.52 -16.50 -9.17
C SER A 305 -17.52 -15.44 -8.74
N HIS A 306 -17.78 -15.43 -7.43
CA HIS A 306 -18.63 -14.48 -6.76
C HIS A 306 -17.83 -13.86 -5.61
N LYS A 307 -17.60 -12.55 -5.72
CA LYS A 307 -16.83 -11.73 -4.79
C LYS A 307 -17.79 -10.94 -3.91
N LEU A 308 -17.59 -10.99 -2.60
CA LEU A 308 -18.38 -10.34 -1.57
C LEU A 308 -17.49 -9.41 -0.75
N GLY A 309 -17.89 -8.16 -0.60
CA GLY A 309 -17.12 -7.12 0.08
C GLY A 309 -17.80 -6.57 1.32
N ASP A 310 -17.00 -5.90 2.16
CA ASP A 310 -17.51 -5.15 3.29
C ASP A 310 -18.47 -4.05 2.84
N GLY A 311 -19.67 -4.02 3.44
CA GLY A 311 -20.70 -3.04 3.11
C GLY A 311 -21.73 -3.49 2.08
N GLY A 312 -21.78 -4.80 1.77
CA GLY A 312 -22.83 -5.43 0.97
C GLY A 312 -22.62 -5.35 -0.54
N GLU A 313 -21.43 -4.94 -0.98
CA GLU A 313 -21.04 -4.92 -2.39
C GLU A 313 -20.66 -6.32 -2.85
N SER A 314 -21.13 -6.71 -4.03
CA SER A 314 -20.84 -7.99 -4.64
C SER A 314 -20.55 -7.84 -6.12
N ALA A 315 -19.74 -8.74 -6.66
CA ALA A 315 -19.47 -8.81 -8.09
C ALA A 315 -19.31 -10.26 -8.53
N GLU A 316 -19.92 -10.59 -9.66
CA GLU A 316 -19.76 -11.86 -10.36
C GLU A 316 -18.77 -11.69 -11.52
N GLN A 317 -17.89 -12.68 -11.66
CA GLN A 317 -16.90 -12.70 -12.73
C GLN A 317 -16.88 -14.07 -13.41
N TYR A 318 -16.92 -14.04 -14.74
CA TYR A 318 -16.71 -15.20 -15.59
C TYR A 318 -15.37 -15.08 -16.29
N GLN A 319 -14.59 -16.16 -16.30
CA GLN A 319 -13.24 -16.15 -16.84
C GLN A 319 -12.99 -17.34 -17.76
N LEU A 320 -12.44 -17.05 -18.95
CA LEU A 320 -11.88 -18.05 -19.85
C LEU A 320 -10.35 -17.96 -19.79
N THR A 321 -9.71 -19.05 -19.41
CA THR A 321 -8.25 -19.16 -19.31
C THR A 321 -7.72 -20.15 -20.34
N LEU A 322 -6.74 -19.74 -21.13
CA LEU A 322 -6.00 -20.56 -22.07
C LEU A 322 -4.56 -20.78 -21.57
N ASN A 323 -4.19 -22.02 -21.27
CA ASN A 323 -2.89 -22.42 -20.72
C ASN A 323 -2.05 -23.16 -21.76
N TYR A 324 -1.12 -22.48 -22.40
CA TYR A 324 -0.26 -23.06 -23.42
C TYR A 324 1.13 -23.43 -22.90
N ARG A 325 1.49 -24.71 -23.03
CA ARG A 325 2.77 -25.25 -22.57
C ARG A 325 3.69 -25.50 -23.77
N LEU A 326 4.72 -24.67 -23.95
CA LEU A 326 5.68 -24.83 -25.04
C LEU A 326 6.43 -26.18 -24.90
N GLY A 327 6.70 -26.86 -26.00
CA GLY A 327 7.40 -28.16 -25.99
C GLY A 327 6.55 -29.37 -25.58
N VAL A 328 5.30 -29.18 -25.14
CA VAL A 328 4.33 -30.27 -24.94
C VAL A 328 3.51 -30.45 -26.22
N PRO A 329 3.38 -31.68 -26.77
CA PRO A 329 2.56 -31.89 -27.96
C PRO A 329 1.12 -31.40 -27.77
N ILE A 330 0.58 -30.69 -28.77
CA ILE A 330 -0.75 -30.07 -28.68
C ILE A 330 -1.86 -31.08 -28.38
N TYR A 331 -1.75 -32.33 -28.88
CA TYR A 331 -2.72 -33.39 -28.62
C TYR A 331 -2.86 -33.73 -27.13
N ARG A 332 -1.77 -33.60 -26.34
CA ARG A 332 -1.82 -33.79 -24.87
C ARG A 332 -2.50 -32.63 -24.18
N GLN A 333 -2.36 -31.42 -24.73
CA GLN A 333 -2.98 -30.21 -24.18
C GLN A 333 -4.48 -30.11 -24.52
N LEU A 334 -4.92 -30.80 -25.58
CA LEU A 334 -6.31 -30.89 -26.03
C LEU A 334 -7.02 -32.18 -25.62
N SER A 335 -6.39 -33.05 -24.83
CA SER A 335 -6.97 -34.31 -24.39
C SER A 335 -7.37 -34.23 -22.91
N ALA A 336 -8.61 -34.67 -22.63
CA ALA A 336 -9.18 -34.70 -21.29
C ALA A 336 -8.42 -35.64 -20.34
N ASP A 337 -7.75 -36.67 -20.88
CA ASP A 337 -7.02 -37.67 -20.09
C ASP A 337 -5.80 -37.07 -19.35
N TYR A 338 -5.27 -35.96 -19.86
CA TYR A 338 -4.10 -35.29 -19.29
C TYR A 338 -4.45 -34.21 -18.26
N VAL A 339 -5.73 -33.94 -18.00
CA VAL A 339 -6.15 -32.95 -16.98
C VAL A 339 -5.69 -33.35 -15.59
N ALA A 340 -5.79 -34.65 -15.26
CA ALA A 340 -5.35 -35.17 -13.97
C ALA A 340 -3.84 -34.99 -13.76
N GLU A 341 -3.04 -35.18 -14.81
CA GLU A 341 -1.59 -34.95 -14.77
C GLU A 341 -1.28 -33.46 -14.67
N ALA A 342 -2.01 -32.60 -15.40
CA ALA A 342 -1.82 -31.15 -15.39
C ALA A 342 -2.01 -30.53 -14.00
N HIS A 343 -3.00 -31.00 -13.22
CA HIS A 343 -3.27 -30.54 -11.86
C HIS A 343 -2.50 -31.30 -10.75
N SER A 344 -1.73 -32.33 -11.11
CA SER A 344 -0.84 -33.01 -10.15
C SER A 344 0.29 -32.10 -9.68
N LEU A 345 0.97 -32.44 -8.59
CA LEU A 345 2.12 -31.66 -8.10
C LEU A 345 3.21 -31.47 -9.16
N ARG A 346 3.46 -32.50 -9.99
CA ARG A 346 4.44 -32.43 -11.08
C ARG A 346 3.97 -31.53 -12.22
N GLY A 347 2.69 -31.59 -12.54
CA GLY A 347 2.08 -30.80 -13.61
C GLY A 347 1.93 -29.32 -13.25
N SER A 348 1.62 -29.03 -11.99
CA SER A 348 1.39 -27.67 -11.48
C SER A 348 2.67 -26.93 -11.10
N ARG A 349 3.83 -27.60 -11.15
CA ARG A 349 5.16 -27.03 -10.91
C ARG A 349 5.42 -25.76 -11.73
N TYR A 350 4.82 -25.66 -12.90
CA TYR A 350 5.03 -24.55 -13.85
C TYR A 350 3.81 -23.64 -14.01
N ASP A 351 2.76 -23.83 -13.22
CA ASP A 351 1.62 -22.92 -13.27
C ASP A 351 2.06 -21.53 -12.76
N GLN A 352 1.39 -20.49 -13.26
CA GLN A 352 1.65 -19.11 -12.87
C GLN A 352 1.50 -18.93 -11.35
N VAL A 353 2.10 -17.87 -10.81
CA VAL A 353 1.89 -17.49 -9.40
C VAL A 353 0.46 -17.03 -9.17
N GLN A 354 -0.18 -17.56 -8.13
CA GLN A 354 -1.53 -17.16 -7.72
C GLN A 354 -1.48 -15.90 -6.87
N ARG A 355 -1.74 -14.75 -7.50
CA ARG A 355 -1.74 -13.41 -6.91
C ARG A 355 -2.71 -12.49 -7.65
N ASN A 356 -3.06 -11.34 -7.06
CA ASN A 356 -3.74 -10.27 -7.75
C ASN A 356 -2.77 -9.46 -8.63
N ALA A 357 -2.75 -9.75 -9.93
CA ALA A 357 -1.89 -9.08 -10.91
C ALA A 357 -2.29 -7.63 -11.20
N VAL A 358 -3.57 -7.28 -10.99
CA VAL A 358 -4.10 -5.92 -11.14
C VAL A 358 -4.05 -5.22 -9.77
N PRO A 359 -3.32 -4.10 -9.64
CA PRO A 359 -3.25 -3.37 -8.38
C PRO A 359 -4.57 -2.68 -8.02
N VAL A 360 -5.07 -2.97 -6.82
CA VAL A 360 -6.15 -2.20 -6.19
C VAL A 360 -5.64 -0.79 -5.88
N LEU A 361 -6.48 0.22 -6.08
CA LEU A 361 -6.12 1.62 -5.90
C LEU A 361 -6.63 2.19 -4.56
N ALA A 362 -5.81 3.04 -3.96
CA ALA A 362 -6.13 3.81 -2.77
C ALA A 362 -6.08 5.30 -3.10
N PHE A 363 -7.10 6.01 -2.65
CA PHE A 363 -7.34 7.41 -2.95
C PHE A 363 -7.20 8.27 -1.70
N LYS A 364 -6.88 9.54 -1.91
CA LYS A 364 -6.87 10.57 -0.87
C LYS A 364 -7.31 11.88 -1.46
N GLN A 365 -8.42 12.41 -0.96
CA GLN A 365 -8.86 13.76 -1.26
C GLN A 365 -7.89 14.75 -0.61
N ARG A 366 -7.32 15.67 -1.39
CA ARG A 366 -6.61 16.84 -0.87
C ARG A 366 -7.62 17.76 -0.20
N LYS A 367 -7.23 18.40 0.91
CA LYS A 367 -8.02 19.48 1.49
C LYS A 367 -8.00 20.66 0.50
N SER A 368 -9.10 20.88 -0.20
CA SER A 368 -9.33 21.97 -1.16
C SER A 368 -9.81 23.25 -0.48
N LEU A 369 -10.36 23.14 0.73
CA LEU A 369 -10.88 24.26 1.51
C LEU A 369 -10.59 24.05 3.01
N SER A 370 -10.07 25.08 3.66
CA SER A 370 -9.91 25.14 5.12
C SER A 370 -10.03 26.57 5.62
N VAL A 371 -10.63 26.73 6.80
CA VAL A 371 -10.83 28.03 7.43
C VAL A 371 -10.47 27.98 8.91
N PHE A 372 -9.78 29.02 9.38
CA PHE A 372 -9.41 29.21 10.77
C PHE A 372 -9.76 30.63 11.21
N LEU A 373 -10.43 30.76 12.34
CA LEU A 373 -10.78 32.06 12.92
C LEU A 373 -9.77 32.41 14.01
N ALA A 374 -8.99 33.47 13.78
CA ALA A 374 -7.98 33.90 14.73
C ALA A 374 -8.64 34.36 16.03
N THR A 375 -8.08 33.92 17.16
CA THR A 375 -8.55 34.37 18.48
C THR A 375 -7.95 35.75 18.77
N PRO A 376 -8.77 36.77 19.08
CA PRO A 376 -8.29 38.11 19.41
C PRO A 376 -7.60 38.15 20.79
N PRO A 377 -6.86 39.23 21.10
CA PRO A 377 -6.21 39.39 22.40
C PRO A 377 -7.21 39.29 23.57
N TRP A 378 -6.78 38.70 24.69
CA TRP A 378 -7.65 38.31 25.81
C TRP A 378 -8.25 39.47 26.63
N SER A 379 -7.84 40.71 26.38
CA SER A 379 -8.38 41.88 27.05
C SER A 379 -9.30 42.64 26.11
N LEU A 380 -10.61 42.39 26.22
CA LEU A 380 -11.64 43.01 25.40
C LEU A 380 -12.44 44.01 26.25
N GLN A 381 -12.45 45.28 25.83
CA GLN A 381 -13.21 46.34 26.48
C GLN A 381 -14.60 46.47 25.86
N PRO A 382 -15.66 46.70 26.65
CA PRO A 382 -17.01 46.96 26.13
C PRO A 382 -17.02 48.12 25.13
N GLY A 383 -17.86 48.04 24.09
CA GLY A 383 -18.01 49.10 23.09
C GLY A 383 -16.86 49.24 22.09
N THR A 384 -15.81 48.42 22.18
CA THR A 384 -14.72 48.46 21.19
C THR A 384 -15.08 47.67 19.94
N SER A 385 -14.70 48.22 18.77
CA SER A 385 -14.80 47.53 17.48
C SER A 385 -13.55 46.70 17.25
N LEU A 386 -13.76 45.42 16.92
CA LEU A 386 -12.68 44.47 16.70
C LEU A 386 -12.80 43.87 15.30
N ALA A 387 -11.72 43.99 14.53
CA ALA A 387 -11.60 43.32 13.24
C ALA A 387 -11.36 41.81 13.43
N LEU A 388 -12.18 40.99 12.77
CA LEU A 388 -12.04 39.55 12.75
C LEU A 388 -11.05 39.15 11.63
N LYS A 389 -10.06 38.32 11.98
CA LYS A 389 -9.12 37.78 11.00
C LYS A 389 -9.48 36.33 10.70
N VAL A 390 -10.07 36.12 9.53
CA VAL A 390 -10.41 34.79 9.01
C VAL A 390 -9.28 34.34 8.09
N GLN A 391 -8.56 33.29 8.48
CA GLN A 391 -7.54 32.68 7.65
C GLN A 391 -8.18 31.60 6.80
N VAL A 392 -8.34 31.84 5.50
CA VAL A 392 -8.87 30.86 4.55
C VAL A 392 -7.76 30.37 3.63
N SER A 393 -7.69 29.05 3.46
CA SER A 393 -6.92 28.43 2.38
C SER A 393 -7.90 27.67 1.50
N ALA A 394 -8.14 28.19 0.30
CA ALA A 394 -9.06 27.65 -0.68
C ALA A 394 -8.36 27.49 -2.03
N ARG A 395 -8.57 26.37 -2.71
CA ARG A 395 -8.12 26.16 -4.11
C ARG A 395 -9.08 26.82 -5.09
N TYR A 396 -10.37 26.78 -4.79
CA TYR A 396 -11.43 27.34 -5.60
C TYR A 396 -11.94 28.67 -5.03
N PRO A 397 -12.48 29.57 -5.87
CA PRO A 397 -13.13 30.79 -5.40
C PRO A 397 -14.23 30.51 -4.37
N LEU A 398 -14.29 31.36 -3.35
CA LEU A 398 -15.35 31.34 -2.34
C LEU A 398 -16.62 31.97 -2.91
N THR A 399 -17.76 31.37 -2.60
CA THR A 399 -19.08 31.82 -3.06
C THR A 399 -19.92 32.40 -1.93
N ALA A 400 -19.73 31.92 -0.69
CA ALA A 400 -20.46 32.43 0.46
C ALA A 400 -19.65 32.35 1.76
N VAL A 401 -19.91 33.31 2.66
CA VAL A 401 -19.41 33.34 4.03
C VAL A 401 -20.61 33.51 4.95
N SER A 402 -20.72 32.63 5.95
CA SER A 402 -21.80 32.63 6.92
C SER A 402 -21.24 32.54 8.34
N TRP A 403 -21.84 33.29 9.26
CA TRP A 403 -21.40 33.36 10.66
C TRP A 403 -22.42 32.71 11.58
N GLN A 404 -21.93 32.06 12.63
CA GLN A 404 -22.76 31.36 13.61
C GLN A 404 -22.27 31.63 15.04
N GLY A 405 -23.20 31.56 16.00
CA GLY A 405 -22.98 31.92 17.40
C GLY A 405 -23.68 33.22 17.77
N ASP A 406 -23.06 34.03 18.64
CA ASP A 406 -23.66 35.24 19.22
C ASP A 406 -23.53 36.47 18.29
N THR A 407 -23.82 36.29 17.01
CA THR A 407 -23.62 37.31 15.95
C THR A 407 -24.44 38.58 16.17
N GLN A 408 -25.64 38.47 16.74
CA GLN A 408 -26.50 39.60 17.06
C GLN A 408 -25.99 40.39 18.28
N ALA A 409 -25.61 39.69 19.35
CA ALA A 409 -25.08 40.33 20.56
C ALA A 409 -23.75 41.05 20.29
N LEU A 410 -22.94 40.51 19.39
CA LEU A 410 -21.67 41.07 18.95
C LEU A 410 -21.80 42.09 17.81
N SER A 411 -23.02 42.46 17.42
CA SER A 411 -23.30 43.42 16.33
C SER A 411 -22.38 43.21 15.13
N LEU A 412 -22.36 41.97 14.61
CA LEU A 412 -21.48 41.58 13.52
C LEU A 412 -21.72 42.48 12.29
N THR A 413 -20.66 43.16 11.87
CA THR A 413 -20.68 44.14 10.80
C THR A 413 -20.01 43.55 9.55
N PRO A 414 -20.74 43.42 8.42
CA PRO A 414 -20.20 42.88 7.19
C PRO A 414 -19.28 43.88 6.47
N PRO A 415 -18.28 43.41 5.70
CA PRO A 415 -17.56 44.23 4.73
C PRO A 415 -18.44 44.59 3.53
N ALA A 416 -17.90 45.44 2.63
CA ALA A 416 -18.61 45.87 1.41
C ALA A 416 -19.01 44.70 0.49
N ASP A 417 -18.24 43.62 0.51
CA ASP A 417 -18.57 42.34 -0.14
C ASP A 417 -18.68 41.24 0.92
N SER A 418 -19.91 40.89 1.29
CA SER A 418 -20.20 39.84 2.28
C SER A 418 -19.76 38.44 1.85
N GLY A 419 -19.39 38.23 0.58
CA GLY A 419 -18.82 36.97 0.09
C GLY A 419 -17.32 36.82 0.40
N GLN A 420 -16.64 37.88 0.83
CA GLN A 420 -15.24 37.84 1.20
C GLN A 420 -15.05 37.48 2.68
N PRO A 421 -14.06 36.63 3.02
CA PRO A 421 -13.75 36.29 4.40
C PRO A 421 -13.04 37.42 5.16
N ASP A 422 -12.43 38.36 4.44
CA ASP A 422 -11.70 39.50 5.00
C ASP A 422 -12.60 40.73 5.21
N GLY A 423 -12.33 41.50 6.26
CA GLY A 423 -13.00 42.78 6.51
C GLY A 423 -14.22 42.71 7.43
N TRP A 424 -14.55 41.55 7.98
CA TRP A 424 -15.56 41.42 9.02
C TRP A 424 -15.11 42.04 10.33
N SER A 425 -16.03 42.70 11.03
CA SER A 425 -15.77 43.27 12.36
C SER A 425 -16.95 43.03 13.29
N ILE A 426 -16.69 43.08 14.59
CA ILE A 426 -17.71 42.98 15.64
C ILE A 426 -17.62 44.19 16.55
N ILE A 427 -18.75 44.57 17.13
CA ILE A 427 -18.82 45.61 18.16
C ILE A 427 -19.24 44.93 19.44
N LEU A 428 -18.36 45.00 20.44
CA LEU A 428 -18.60 44.35 21.71
C LEU A 428 -19.74 45.03 22.47
N PRO A 429 -20.71 44.27 23.02
CA PRO A 429 -21.83 44.84 23.76
C PRO A 429 -21.36 45.52 25.05
N PRO A 430 -22.19 46.40 25.65
CA PRO A 430 -21.93 46.95 26.96
C PRO A 430 -21.83 45.83 28.01
N TRP A 431 -21.08 46.09 29.08
CA TRP A 431 -20.97 45.16 30.19
C TRP A 431 -22.33 45.00 30.90
N ASP A 432 -22.75 43.76 31.13
CA ASP A 432 -23.97 43.44 31.87
C ASP A 432 -23.62 43.12 33.34
N ASP A 433 -24.08 43.98 34.25
CA ASP A 433 -23.91 43.87 35.70
C ASP A 433 -24.97 42.99 36.39
N ALA A 434 -25.90 42.39 35.63
CA ALA A 434 -26.94 41.55 36.20
C ALA A 434 -26.35 40.33 36.94
N PRO A 435 -26.91 39.93 38.11
CA PRO A 435 -26.46 38.76 38.85
C PRO A 435 -26.53 37.49 37.98
N GLY A 436 -25.37 36.92 37.65
CA GLY A 436 -25.26 35.71 36.82
C GLY A 436 -24.99 35.97 35.32
N ALA A 437 -24.83 37.22 34.90
CA ALA A 437 -24.40 37.56 33.53
C ALA A 437 -23.02 36.95 33.22
N ARG A 438 -22.92 36.25 32.08
CA ARG A 438 -21.71 35.50 31.71
C ARG A 438 -20.68 36.35 30.95
N ASN A 439 -21.10 37.44 30.31
CA ASN A 439 -20.29 38.36 29.52
C ASN A 439 -19.29 37.63 28.59
N GLN A 440 -19.78 36.54 28.00
CA GLN A 440 -19.05 35.56 27.21
C GLN A 440 -19.82 35.28 25.92
N TYR A 441 -19.14 35.46 24.79
CA TYR A 441 -19.74 35.30 23.47
C TYR A 441 -18.94 34.32 22.62
N ARG A 442 -19.64 33.47 21.88
CA ARG A 442 -19.05 32.45 21.02
C ARG A 442 -19.29 32.79 19.57
N LEU A 443 -18.26 32.62 18.75
CA LEU A 443 -18.33 32.91 17.33
C LEU A 443 -17.56 31.87 16.53
N SER A 444 -18.09 31.49 15.37
CA SER A 444 -17.35 30.77 14.34
C SER A 444 -17.87 31.16 12.94
N VAL A 445 -17.08 30.87 11.92
CA VAL A 445 -17.40 31.19 10.52
C VAL A 445 -17.43 29.91 9.68
N THR A 446 -18.38 29.84 8.75
CA THR A 446 -18.52 28.78 7.76
C THR A 446 -18.38 29.40 6.38
N VAL A 447 -17.44 28.88 5.59
CA VAL A 447 -17.19 29.32 4.21
C VAL A 447 -17.64 28.25 3.21
N GLU A 448 -18.11 28.69 2.06
CA GLU A 448 -18.54 27.86 0.93
C GLU A 448 -17.75 28.22 -0.33
N ASP A 449 -17.32 27.22 -1.10
CA ASP A 449 -16.67 27.40 -2.40
C ASP A 449 -17.60 27.11 -3.59
N GLU A 450 -17.14 27.35 -4.81
CA GLU A 450 -17.91 27.07 -6.04
C GLU A 450 -18.22 25.58 -6.26
N LYS A 451 -17.50 24.69 -5.58
CA LYS A 451 -17.74 23.24 -5.57
C LYS A 451 -18.76 22.85 -4.48
N GLN A 452 -19.43 23.84 -3.86
CA GLN A 452 -20.41 23.68 -2.79
C GLN A 452 -19.84 22.98 -1.54
N GLN A 453 -18.51 23.01 -1.36
CA GLN A 453 -17.88 22.51 -0.14
C GLN A 453 -18.08 23.53 0.97
N ARG A 454 -18.61 23.09 2.12
CA ARG A 454 -18.81 23.93 3.31
C ARG A 454 -17.87 23.51 4.43
N VAL A 455 -17.07 24.45 4.92
CA VAL A 455 -16.14 24.19 6.04
C VAL A 455 -16.33 25.25 7.12
N THR A 456 -16.47 24.81 8.36
CA THR A 456 -16.61 25.66 9.55
C THR A 456 -15.28 25.75 10.30
N SER A 457 -14.97 26.95 10.79
CA SER A 457 -13.77 27.25 11.58
C SER A 457 -13.83 26.66 13.00
N ASN A 458 -12.74 26.80 13.73
CA ASN A 458 -12.76 26.70 15.20
C ASN A 458 -13.73 27.72 15.81
N TRP A 459 -14.25 27.40 17.00
CA TRP A 459 -14.98 28.33 17.85
C TRP A 459 -14.00 29.22 18.61
N ILE A 460 -14.27 30.53 18.64
CA ILE A 460 -13.62 31.46 19.56
C ILE A 460 -14.59 31.83 20.69
N VAL A 461 -14.04 32.14 21.86
CA VAL A 461 -14.80 32.64 23.02
C VAL A 461 -14.25 34.02 23.38
N LEU A 462 -15.11 35.03 23.29
CA LEU A 462 -14.81 36.41 23.63
C LEU A 462 -15.30 36.66 25.04
N LYS A 463 -14.38 36.99 25.94
CA LYS A 463 -14.66 37.35 27.34
C LYS A 463 -14.48 38.85 27.49
N LEU A 464 -15.54 39.55 27.89
CA LEU A 464 -15.46 40.96 28.25
C LEU A 464 -14.80 41.11 29.63
N ASN A 465 -14.07 42.20 29.81
CA ASN A 465 -13.58 42.62 31.12
C ASN A 465 -14.54 43.65 31.73
N ALA A 466 -14.73 43.56 33.04
CA ALA A 466 -15.50 44.56 33.78
C ALA A 466 -14.84 45.94 33.64
N PRO A 467 -15.62 47.01 33.41
CA PRO A 467 -15.09 48.37 33.38
C PRO A 467 -14.50 48.73 34.75
N LEU A 468 -13.35 49.41 34.76
CA LEU A 468 -12.74 49.94 35.98
C LEU A 468 -13.69 50.99 36.57
N GLN A 469 -14.35 50.67 37.68
CA GLN A 469 -15.10 51.64 38.46
C GLN A 469 -14.10 52.56 39.17
N ALA A 470 -14.11 53.85 38.85
CA ALA A 470 -13.43 54.85 39.65
C ALA A 470 -14.14 54.94 41.00
N ALA A 471 -13.49 54.48 42.08
CA ALA A 471 -13.97 54.73 43.42
C ALA A 471 -13.99 56.25 43.65
N ALA A 472 -15.19 56.82 43.84
CA ALA A 472 -15.32 58.13 44.46
C ALA A 472 -14.92 57.95 45.93
N ASP A 473 -13.67 58.27 46.26
CA ASP A 473 -13.21 58.29 47.65
C ASP A 473 -14.10 59.27 48.43
N GLY A 474 -14.78 58.72 49.44
CA GLY A 474 -15.63 59.46 50.35
C GLY A 474 -14.85 60.49 51.16
N GLU A 475 -15.46 61.65 51.36
CA GLU A 475 -15.00 62.65 52.31
C GLU A 475 -14.94 62.06 53.73
N GLU A 476 -13.75 61.82 54.28
CA GLU A 476 -13.57 61.65 55.73
C GLU A 476 -13.22 63.01 56.38
N PRO A 477 -13.94 63.45 57.43
CA PRO A 477 -13.61 64.67 58.14
C PRO A 477 -12.39 64.46 59.06
N LEU A 478 -11.33 65.24 58.86
CA LEU A 478 -10.13 65.24 59.69
C LEU A 478 -10.42 65.81 61.09
N THR A 479 -10.51 64.95 62.11
CA THR A 479 -10.50 65.36 63.52
C THR A 479 -9.06 65.40 64.05
N PHE A 480 -8.57 66.59 64.40
CA PHE A 480 -7.31 66.77 65.12
C PHE A 480 -7.54 66.63 66.64
N THR A 481 -6.84 65.69 67.27
CA THR A 481 -6.73 65.63 68.74
C THR A 481 -5.45 66.36 69.17
N THR A 482 -5.61 67.44 69.92
CA THR A 482 -4.52 68.20 70.56
C THR A 482 -3.95 67.40 71.71
N ARG A 483 -2.62 67.22 71.71
CA ARG A 483 -1.86 66.58 72.79
C ARG A 483 -1.41 67.66 73.76
N ASP A 484 -2.15 67.87 74.84
CA ASP A 484 -1.66 68.63 75.99
C ASP A 484 -0.65 67.77 76.78
N GLY A 485 0.49 68.38 77.09
CA GLY A 485 1.56 67.78 77.88
C GLY A 485 1.51 68.18 79.34
N ALA A 486 1.89 67.24 80.21
CA ALA A 486 2.85 67.37 81.32
C ALA A 486 3.03 66.00 81.96
#